data_AF-A0A2D8JC95-F1
#
_entry.id   AF-A0A2D8JC95-F1
#
_cell.length_a   1.000
_cell.length_b   1.000
_cell.length_c   1.000
_cell.angle_alpha   90.00
_cell.angle_beta   90.00
_cell.angle_gamma   90.00
#
_symmetry.space_group_name_H-M   'P 1'
#
loop_
_entity.id
_entity.type
_entity.pdbx_description
1 polymer ?
#
loop_
_entity_poly.entity_id
_entity_poly.type
_entity_poly.pdbx_seq_one_letter_code
_entity_poly.pdbx_strand_id
1 'polypeptide(L)'
;MKIKYFLKFFVLSLFTGAILKCTSVESPLKPVGPIPNTHQSAWQELEYYAFIHFNMNTFTNKEWGYGDEKPNQFNPTALDTRQWARVAKEAGMKGIIITAKHHDGFCLWPSKYTEHSIKNSPWRGGQGDLIRELSDACKEFGLKFGVYLSPWDRNHPDYGKPEYITYFRNQLRELLTDYGEVFEVWFDGANGGDGYYGGANEERRVYKKTYYDWPKTIELVRSLQPQATIFSDAGPDIRWVGNEKGYANETTWSPIYRDSVYTGMPDFQRFAAGQENGTHWV
;
A
#
# COMPACT_ATOMS: atom_id res chain seq x y z
N MET A 1 61.10 17.12 -66.75
CA MET A 1 60.07 17.41 -67.76
C MET A 1 58.73 16.89 -67.22
N LYS A 2 57.81 17.82 -66.94
CA LYS A 2 56.36 17.74 -66.67
C LYS A 2 55.68 16.35 -66.49
N ILE A 3 54.96 16.17 -65.38
CA ILE A 3 53.54 15.71 -65.22
C ILE A 3 53.29 15.52 -63.70
N LYS A 4 52.78 16.55 -63.01
CA LYS A 4 51.36 16.72 -62.59
C LYS A 4 50.94 15.70 -61.51
N TYR A 5 50.99 16.04 -60.22
CA TYR A 5 49.91 16.74 -59.48
C TYR A 5 48.50 16.20 -59.72
N PHE A 6 48.28 14.88 -59.66
CA PHE A 6 46.92 14.31 -59.74
C PHE A 6 46.69 13.06 -58.88
N LEU A 7 47.40 12.91 -57.76
CA LEU A 7 47.19 11.76 -56.88
C LEU A 7 47.29 12.11 -55.38
N LYS A 8 46.68 13.24 -54.99
CA LYS A 8 46.55 13.63 -53.57
C LYS A 8 45.16 14.09 -53.15
N PHE A 9 44.14 13.89 -54.00
CA PHE A 9 42.75 14.29 -53.73
C PHE A 9 41.73 13.16 -53.85
N PHE A 10 42.17 11.89 -53.88
CA PHE A 10 41.26 10.74 -54.00
C PHE A 10 41.44 9.66 -52.91
N VAL A 11 42.06 10.01 -51.79
CA VAL A 11 42.14 9.13 -50.61
C VAL A 11 41.44 9.75 -49.39
N LEU A 12 40.94 10.99 -49.50
CA LEU A 12 40.22 11.69 -48.43
C LEU A 12 38.69 11.79 -48.65
N SER A 13 38.11 10.91 -49.47
CA SER A 13 36.64 10.80 -49.64
C SER A 13 36.09 9.40 -49.40
N LEU A 14 36.91 8.46 -48.90
CA LEU A 14 36.46 7.10 -48.54
C LEU A 14 36.42 6.85 -47.02
N PHE A 15 36.67 7.88 -46.20
CA PHE A 15 36.64 7.80 -44.74
C PHE A 15 35.49 8.61 -44.09
N THR A 16 34.44 8.94 -44.85
CA THR A 16 33.25 9.65 -44.33
C THR A 16 31.93 8.94 -44.63
N GLY A 17 31.97 7.68 -45.09
CA GLY A 17 30.77 6.92 -45.49
C GLY A 17 30.35 5.76 -44.58
N ALA A 18 31.01 5.53 -43.43
CA ALA A 18 30.86 4.28 -42.68
C ALA A 18 30.55 4.42 -41.18
N ILE A 19 29.95 5.54 -40.72
CA ILE A 19 29.55 5.71 -39.30
C ILE A 19 28.07 6.11 -39.15
N LEU A 20 27.22 5.83 -40.15
CA LEU A 20 25.77 6.01 -40.01
C LEU A 20 24.99 4.82 -40.57
N LYS A 21 25.36 3.61 -40.15
CA LYS A 21 24.34 2.58 -39.90
C LYS A 21 24.07 2.60 -38.41
N CYS A 22 23.31 3.62 -38.00
CA CYS A 22 22.48 3.51 -36.82
C CYS A 22 21.55 2.33 -37.11
N THR A 23 21.94 1.14 -36.66
CA THR A 23 21.04 -0.01 -36.64
C THR A 23 19.86 0.44 -35.80
N SER A 24 18.71 0.61 -36.43
CA SER A 24 17.44 0.68 -35.73
C SER A 24 17.42 -0.52 -34.80
N VAL A 25 17.60 -0.27 -33.50
CA VAL A 25 17.38 -1.28 -32.48
C VAL A 25 15.98 -1.80 -32.76
N GLU A 26 15.87 -3.10 -33.04
CA GLU A 26 14.59 -3.77 -33.26
C GLU A 26 13.60 -3.29 -32.19
N SER A 27 12.39 -2.95 -32.63
CA SER A 27 11.32 -2.58 -31.72
C SER A 27 11.24 -3.60 -30.58
N PRO A 28 11.08 -3.16 -29.32
CA PRO A 28 11.08 -4.08 -28.18
C PRO A 28 10.08 -5.21 -28.45
N LEU A 29 10.50 -6.45 -28.17
CA LEU A 29 9.66 -7.64 -28.29
C LEU A 29 8.27 -7.33 -27.74
N LYS A 30 7.22 -7.63 -28.51
CA LYS A 30 5.86 -7.42 -28.04
C LYS A 30 5.65 -8.23 -26.75
N PRO A 31 5.14 -7.62 -25.67
CA PRO A 31 4.85 -8.35 -24.45
C PRO A 31 3.89 -9.51 -24.71
N VAL A 32 4.14 -10.64 -24.04
CA VAL A 32 3.18 -11.74 -23.95
C VAL A 32 2.46 -11.60 -22.62
N GLY A 33 1.18 -11.23 -22.65
CA GLY A 33 0.38 -11.00 -21.46
C GLY A 33 0.56 -9.61 -20.84
N PRO A 34 -0.04 -9.37 -19.66
CA PRO A 34 0.03 -8.09 -18.98
C PRO A 34 1.41 -7.84 -18.37
N ILE A 35 1.89 -6.61 -18.48
CA ILE A 35 3.13 -6.14 -17.85
C ILE A 35 2.82 -5.27 -16.62
N PRO A 36 3.67 -5.27 -15.59
CA PRO A 36 3.51 -4.37 -14.46
C PRO A 36 3.61 -2.91 -14.94
N ASN A 37 2.83 -2.03 -14.31
CA ASN A 37 3.04 -0.59 -14.45
C ASN A 37 4.26 -0.13 -13.63
N THR A 38 4.61 1.16 -13.73
CA THR A 38 5.81 1.71 -13.08
C THR A 38 5.82 1.54 -11.56
N HIS A 39 4.68 1.73 -10.88
CA HIS A 39 4.62 1.60 -9.41
C HIS A 39 4.64 0.14 -8.97
N GLN A 40 4.08 -0.78 -9.75
CA GLN A 40 4.19 -2.23 -9.52
C GLN A 40 5.62 -2.73 -9.67
N SER A 41 6.35 -2.31 -10.71
CA SER A 41 7.77 -2.64 -10.87
C SER A 41 8.61 -2.08 -9.72
N ALA A 42 8.42 -0.80 -9.39
CA ALA A 42 9.13 -0.16 -8.28
C ALA A 42 8.84 -0.83 -6.93
N TRP A 43 7.63 -1.35 -6.73
CA TRP A 43 7.28 -2.14 -5.55
C TRP A 43 7.95 -3.51 -5.53
N GLN A 44 7.96 -4.22 -6.67
CA GLN A 44 8.60 -5.53 -6.78
C GLN A 44 10.10 -5.45 -6.48
N GLU A 45 10.75 -4.36 -6.88
CA GLU A 45 12.17 -4.07 -6.59
C GLU A 45 12.48 -3.77 -5.11
N LEU A 46 11.46 -3.53 -4.28
CA LEU A 46 11.67 -3.38 -2.83
C LEU A 46 12.06 -4.70 -2.20
N GLU A 47 11.52 -5.81 -2.70
CA GLU A 47 11.67 -7.20 -2.23
C GLU A 47 11.20 -7.46 -0.80
N TYR A 48 11.59 -6.61 0.16
CA TYR A 48 11.44 -6.83 1.59
C TYR A 48 11.17 -5.52 2.34
N TYR A 49 10.07 -5.46 3.06
CA TYR A 49 9.65 -4.32 3.88
C TYR A 49 8.86 -4.79 5.11
N ALA A 50 8.72 -3.90 6.10
CA ALA A 50 8.13 -4.21 7.40
C ALA A 50 6.62 -4.02 7.43
N PHE A 51 5.95 -4.77 8.30
CA PHE A 51 4.60 -4.48 8.77
C PHE A 51 4.64 -4.29 10.29
N ILE A 52 4.23 -3.12 10.78
CA ILE A 52 4.07 -2.83 12.20
C ILE A 52 2.60 -2.85 12.58
N HIS A 53 2.21 -3.84 13.38
CA HIS A 53 0.94 -3.85 14.10
C HIS A 53 1.16 -3.23 15.47
N PHE A 54 0.62 -2.03 15.65
CA PHE A 54 0.63 -1.35 16.94
C PHE A 54 -0.64 -0.52 17.06
N ASN A 55 -1.54 -0.90 17.95
CA ASN A 55 -2.78 -0.17 18.19
C ASN A 55 -3.28 -0.45 19.61
N MET A 56 -4.53 -0.14 19.92
CA MET A 56 -5.15 -0.37 21.23
C MET A 56 -5.02 -1.83 21.70
N ASN A 57 -5.06 -2.76 20.73
CA ASN A 57 -4.93 -4.20 20.93
C ASN A 57 -3.62 -4.62 21.61
N THR A 58 -2.55 -3.83 21.44
CA THR A 58 -1.29 -3.99 22.17
C THR A 58 -1.47 -3.85 23.69
N PHE A 59 -2.38 -2.97 24.13
CA PHE A 59 -2.64 -2.68 25.54
C PHE A 59 -3.73 -3.57 26.15
N THR A 60 -4.55 -4.21 25.30
CA THR A 60 -5.64 -5.09 25.73
C THR A 60 -5.33 -6.57 25.55
N ASN A 61 -4.17 -6.90 24.98
CA ASN A 61 -3.72 -8.27 24.69
C ASN A 61 -4.76 -9.06 23.86
N LYS A 62 -5.24 -8.42 22.79
CA LYS A 62 -6.16 -9.00 21.81
C LYS A 62 -5.52 -8.96 20.43
N GLU A 63 -5.89 -9.88 19.56
CA GLU A 63 -5.61 -9.74 18.13
C GLU A 63 -6.58 -8.72 17.52
N TRP A 64 -7.88 -8.91 17.77
CA TRP A 64 -8.95 -8.02 17.28
C TRP A 64 -9.69 -7.40 18.47
N GLY A 65 -9.50 -6.10 18.68
CA GLY A 65 -10.30 -5.30 19.60
C GLY A 65 -11.75 -5.19 19.15
N TYR A 66 -12.67 -4.99 20.09
CA TYR A 66 -14.11 -4.98 19.83
C TYR A 66 -14.62 -3.59 19.40
N GLY A 67 -13.78 -2.57 19.51
CA GLY A 67 -14.09 -1.17 19.20
C GLY A 67 -14.64 -0.37 20.38
N ASP A 68 -14.73 -1.00 21.57
CA ASP A 68 -15.19 -0.37 22.82
C ASP A 68 -14.03 0.01 23.76
N GLU A 69 -12.80 -0.31 23.37
CA GLU A 69 -11.59 0.01 24.11
C GLU A 69 -11.50 1.51 24.41
N LYS A 70 -10.95 1.86 25.57
CA LYS A 70 -10.93 3.25 26.04
C LYS A 70 -9.64 3.93 25.57
N PRO A 71 -9.70 5.10 24.90
CA PRO A 71 -8.51 5.85 24.49
C PRO A 71 -7.47 6.07 25.60
N ASN A 72 -7.91 6.13 26.87
CA ASN A 72 -7.01 6.27 28.01
C ASN A 72 -6.10 5.06 28.29
N GLN A 73 -6.40 3.90 27.70
CA GLN A 73 -5.56 2.70 27.78
C GLN A 73 -4.34 2.79 26.85
N PHE A 74 -4.40 3.62 25.80
CA PHE A 74 -3.27 3.86 24.91
C PHE A 74 -2.26 4.78 25.59
N ASN A 75 -1.22 4.19 26.18
CA ASN A 75 -0.20 4.97 26.89
C ASN A 75 1.18 4.28 26.87
N PRO A 76 1.83 4.18 25.70
CA PRO A 76 3.17 3.60 25.64
C PRO A 76 4.17 4.48 26.40
N THR A 77 4.99 3.85 27.24
CA THR A 77 5.86 4.55 28.20
C THR A 77 7.19 5.04 27.60
N ALA A 78 7.64 4.39 26.52
CA ALA A 78 8.93 4.67 25.88
C ALA A 78 8.85 4.49 24.35
N LEU A 79 7.79 5.00 23.74
CA LEU A 79 7.61 4.93 22.28
C LEU A 79 8.69 5.73 21.56
N ASP A 80 9.40 5.07 20.65
CA ASP A 80 10.43 5.67 19.78
C ASP A 80 10.33 5.09 18.36
N THR A 81 9.71 5.83 17.45
CA THR A 81 9.58 5.42 16.03
C THR A 81 10.92 5.42 15.30
N ARG A 82 11.92 6.17 15.76
CA ARG A 82 13.29 6.12 15.20
C ARG A 82 13.94 4.79 15.57
N GLN A 83 13.64 4.24 16.74
CA GLN A 83 14.09 2.89 17.09
C GLN A 83 13.48 1.85 16.15
N TRP A 84 12.19 1.96 15.80
CA TRP A 84 11.55 1.07 14.82
C TRP A 84 12.19 1.20 13.43
N ALA A 85 12.35 2.42 12.94
CA ALA A 85 12.94 2.70 11.64
C ALA A 85 14.39 2.22 11.55
N ARG A 86 15.20 2.46 12.59
CA ARG A 86 16.58 1.96 12.66
C ARG A 86 16.63 0.44 12.58
N VAL A 87 15.81 -0.27 13.37
CA VAL A 87 15.79 -1.74 13.36
C VAL A 87 15.37 -2.27 11.98
N ALA A 88 14.34 -1.70 11.37
CA ALA A 88 13.92 -2.09 10.02
C ALA A 88 15.04 -1.89 8.99
N LYS A 89 15.72 -0.74 9.05
CA LYS A 89 16.85 -0.41 8.18
C LYS A 89 18.02 -1.39 8.35
N GLU A 90 18.41 -1.66 9.60
CA GLU A 90 19.49 -2.59 9.93
C GLU A 90 19.16 -4.04 9.53
N ALA A 91 17.87 -4.40 9.55
CA ALA A 91 17.37 -5.69 9.04
C ALA A 91 17.29 -5.77 7.50
N GLY A 92 17.64 -4.70 6.77
CA GLY A 92 17.68 -4.66 5.31
C GLY A 92 16.35 -4.30 4.64
N MET A 93 15.30 -4.00 5.40
CA MET A 93 13.99 -3.61 4.87
C MET A 93 14.05 -2.28 4.11
N LYS A 94 13.20 -2.11 3.10
CA LYS A 94 13.14 -0.91 2.25
C LYS A 94 12.00 0.04 2.58
N GLY A 95 11.07 -0.39 3.41
CA GLY A 95 9.94 0.41 3.85
C GLY A 95 9.25 -0.17 5.08
N ILE A 96 8.28 0.58 5.59
CA ILE A 96 7.44 0.20 6.73
C ILE A 96 5.99 0.55 6.40
N ILE A 97 5.09 -0.42 6.59
CA ILE A 97 3.64 -0.21 6.63
C ILE A 97 3.20 -0.29 8.09
N ILE A 98 2.36 0.65 8.54
CA ILE A 98 1.80 0.64 9.90
C ILE A 98 0.28 0.61 9.89
N THR A 99 -0.31 -0.09 10.86
CA THR A 99 -1.75 -0.08 11.16
C THR A 99 -2.22 1.28 11.67
N ALA A 100 -2.33 2.29 10.80
CA ALA A 100 -2.78 3.63 11.17
C ALA A 100 -4.15 3.61 11.85
N LYS A 101 -5.03 2.71 11.40
CA LYS A 101 -6.24 2.28 12.09
C LYS A 101 -6.45 0.78 11.86
N HIS A 102 -6.64 0.01 12.92
CA HIS A 102 -6.95 -1.41 12.86
C HIS A 102 -8.48 -1.66 12.94
N HIS A 103 -8.92 -2.91 13.02
CA HIS A 103 -10.36 -3.25 13.03
C HIS A 103 -11.13 -2.65 14.21
N ASP A 104 -10.48 -2.43 15.35
CA ASP A 104 -11.06 -1.75 16.51
C ASP A 104 -11.44 -0.29 16.23
N GLY A 105 -10.90 0.32 15.16
CA GLY A 105 -11.25 1.68 14.75
C GLY A 105 -10.43 2.78 15.43
N PHE A 106 -9.51 2.46 16.35
CA PHE A 106 -8.69 3.48 17.02
C PHE A 106 -7.63 4.04 16.06
N CYS A 107 -7.63 5.37 15.89
CA CYS A 107 -6.73 6.05 14.97
C CYS A 107 -5.44 6.51 15.68
N LEU A 108 -4.29 6.16 15.12
CA LEU A 108 -2.95 6.51 15.64
C LEU A 108 -2.50 7.95 15.32
N TRP A 109 -3.35 8.72 14.64
CA TRP A 109 -3.14 10.13 14.35
C TRP A 109 -4.35 10.93 14.86
N PRO A 110 -4.21 12.25 15.12
CA PRO A 110 -5.28 13.09 15.64
C PRO A 110 -6.31 13.44 14.54
N SER A 111 -6.97 12.43 13.98
CA SER A 111 -7.97 12.59 12.92
C SER A 111 -9.06 13.59 13.31
N LYS A 112 -9.43 14.45 12.36
CA LYS A 112 -10.53 15.43 12.53
C LYS A 112 -11.91 14.77 12.52
N TYR A 113 -11.99 13.51 12.10
CA TYR A 113 -13.25 12.83 11.81
C TYR A 113 -13.72 11.86 12.91
N THR A 114 -12.92 11.63 13.97
CA THR A 114 -13.33 10.77 15.08
C THR A 114 -12.70 11.19 16.41
N GLU A 115 -13.44 10.97 17.51
CA GLU A 115 -12.94 11.06 18.88
C GLU A 115 -12.23 9.78 19.34
N HIS A 116 -12.39 8.67 18.64
CA HIS A 116 -11.72 7.41 18.94
C HIS A 116 -10.31 7.39 18.32
N SER A 117 -9.44 8.24 18.85
CA SER A 117 -8.07 8.40 18.37
C SER A 117 -7.13 8.82 19.48
N ILE A 118 -5.84 8.86 19.13
CA ILE A 118 -4.73 9.26 19.99
C ILE A 118 -4.90 10.63 20.65
N LYS A 119 -5.71 11.52 20.06
CA LYS A 119 -6.00 12.86 20.61
C LYS A 119 -6.69 12.80 21.98
N ASN A 120 -7.38 11.70 22.27
CA ASN A 120 -8.06 11.45 23.55
C ASN A 120 -7.31 10.43 24.43
N SER A 121 -6.05 10.15 24.12
CA SER A 121 -5.18 9.30 24.93
C SER A 121 -4.25 10.15 25.82
N PRO A 122 -3.76 9.62 26.96
CA PRO A 122 -2.77 10.31 27.79
C PRO A 122 -1.39 10.39 27.14
N TRP A 123 -1.14 9.59 26.10
CA TRP A 123 0.16 9.59 25.42
C TRP A 123 0.48 10.98 24.87
N ARG A 124 1.67 11.48 25.21
CA ARG A 124 2.10 12.86 24.92
C ARG A 124 1.07 13.94 25.31
N GLY A 125 0.30 13.70 26.37
CA GLY A 125 -0.73 14.64 26.83
C GLY A 125 -1.85 14.88 25.80
N GLY A 126 -2.14 13.89 24.96
CA GLY A 126 -3.16 13.99 23.89
C GLY A 126 -2.72 14.79 22.67
N GLN A 127 -1.45 15.20 22.59
CA GLN A 127 -0.90 15.98 21.47
C GLN A 127 -0.03 15.16 20.52
N GLY A 128 0.01 13.84 20.70
CA GLY A 128 0.84 12.97 19.89
C GLY A 128 0.25 12.69 18.51
N ASP A 129 1.14 12.45 17.54
CA ASP A 129 0.81 11.95 16.21
C ASP A 129 1.84 10.88 15.83
N LEU A 130 1.46 9.62 16.02
CA LEU A 130 2.37 8.49 15.80
C LEU A 130 2.67 8.29 14.31
N ILE A 131 1.70 8.58 13.44
CA ILE A 131 1.87 8.50 11.98
C ILE A 131 2.90 9.53 11.52
N ARG A 132 2.86 10.76 12.05
CA ARG A 132 3.90 11.77 11.81
C ARG A 132 5.28 11.29 12.29
N GLU A 133 5.36 10.84 13.53
CA GLU A 133 6.64 10.40 14.11
C GLU A 133 7.26 9.25 13.31
N LEU A 134 6.45 8.33 12.78
CA LEU A 134 6.96 7.23 11.97
C LEU A 134 7.28 7.65 10.54
N SER A 135 6.48 8.51 9.90
CA SER A 135 6.78 9.00 8.55
C SER A 135 8.08 9.79 8.53
N ASP A 136 8.32 10.62 9.54
CA ASP A 136 9.53 11.42 9.68
C ASP A 136 10.76 10.53 9.95
N ALA A 137 10.61 9.51 10.80
CA ALA A 137 11.66 8.51 11.03
C ALA A 137 11.96 7.71 9.75
N CYS A 138 10.95 7.27 9.00
CA CYS A 138 11.18 6.57 7.74
C CYS A 138 11.98 7.44 6.76
N LYS A 139 11.62 8.72 6.63
CA LYS A 139 12.35 9.68 5.81
C LYS A 139 13.81 9.84 6.26
N GLU A 140 14.05 9.95 7.56
CA GLU A 140 15.41 10.07 8.12
C GLU A 140 16.28 8.85 7.80
N PHE A 141 15.74 7.64 7.93
CA PHE A 141 16.49 6.39 7.73
C PHE A 141 16.48 5.91 6.27
N GLY A 142 15.89 6.68 5.36
CA GLY A 142 15.77 6.33 3.94
C GLY A 142 14.96 5.06 3.73
N LEU A 143 13.82 4.96 4.41
CA LEU A 143 12.80 3.94 4.28
C LEU A 143 11.55 4.54 3.64
N LYS A 144 10.86 3.77 2.80
CA LYS A 144 9.53 4.14 2.30
C LYS A 144 8.48 4.00 3.41
N PHE A 145 7.48 4.88 3.41
CA PHE A 145 6.41 4.89 4.39
C PHE A 145 5.08 4.46 3.75
N GLY A 146 4.36 3.53 4.38
CA GLY A 146 3.09 2.99 3.92
C GLY A 146 2.07 2.95 5.05
N VAL A 147 0.79 2.91 4.70
CA VAL A 147 -0.30 2.93 5.68
C VAL A 147 -1.26 1.78 5.45
N TYR A 148 -1.65 1.14 6.54
CA TYR A 148 -2.81 0.27 6.62
C TYR A 148 -3.97 1.05 7.21
N LEU A 149 -5.10 1.04 6.53
CA LEU A 149 -6.34 1.65 6.99
C LEU A 149 -7.47 0.61 6.90
N SER A 150 -7.83 0.01 8.03
CA SER A 150 -8.85 -1.03 8.08
C SER A 150 -10.17 -0.57 7.45
N PRO A 151 -10.68 -1.26 6.41
CA PRO A 151 -12.00 -0.99 5.86
C PRO A 151 -13.12 -1.40 6.83
N TRP A 152 -12.93 -2.49 7.58
CA TRP A 152 -13.81 -2.88 8.66
C TRP A 152 -13.51 -2.06 9.92
N ASP A 153 -14.51 -1.44 10.52
CA ASP A 153 -14.35 -0.57 11.67
C ASP A 153 -15.41 -0.90 12.71
N ARG A 154 -14.98 -1.51 13.81
CA ARG A 154 -15.82 -2.00 14.90
C ARG A 154 -16.21 -0.89 15.88
N ASN A 155 -15.66 0.32 15.76
CA ASN A 155 -16.03 1.45 16.59
C ASN A 155 -17.13 2.31 15.94
N HIS A 156 -17.04 2.60 14.64
CA HIS A 156 -17.85 3.64 14.02
C HIS A 156 -19.35 3.28 13.96
N PRO A 157 -20.26 4.13 14.46
CA PRO A 157 -21.70 3.84 14.52
C PRO A 157 -22.37 3.66 13.15
N ASP A 158 -21.81 4.26 12.10
CA ASP A 158 -22.33 4.13 10.73
C ASP A 158 -21.66 3.05 9.89
N TYR A 159 -20.77 2.22 10.45
CA TYR A 159 -20.22 1.09 9.71
C TYR A 159 -21.37 0.22 9.14
N GLY A 160 -21.38 -0.05 7.84
CA GLY A 160 -22.48 -0.72 7.14
C GLY A 160 -23.46 0.22 6.44
N LYS A 161 -23.33 1.55 6.64
CA LYS A 161 -24.11 2.58 5.95
C LYS A 161 -23.26 3.41 4.98
N PRO A 162 -23.86 4.06 3.98
CA PRO A 162 -23.12 4.90 3.01
C PRO A 162 -22.28 6.02 3.66
N GLU A 163 -22.71 6.55 4.79
CA GLU A 163 -22.03 7.63 5.52
C GLU A 163 -20.63 7.23 5.98
N TYR A 164 -20.44 5.96 6.36
CA TYR A 164 -19.12 5.45 6.73
C TYR A 164 -18.12 5.52 5.57
N ILE A 165 -18.56 5.38 4.32
CA ILE A 165 -17.66 5.47 3.16
C ILE A 165 -17.09 6.88 3.01
N THR A 166 -17.90 7.90 3.29
CA THR A 166 -17.43 9.29 3.34
C THR A 166 -16.42 9.49 4.48
N TYR A 167 -16.73 8.98 5.68
CA TYR A 167 -15.81 8.99 6.81
C TYR A 167 -14.46 8.32 6.48
N PHE A 168 -14.51 7.11 5.90
CA PHE A 168 -13.33 6.34 5.52
C PHE A 168 -12.44 7.10 4.52
N ARG A 169 -13.04 7.68 3.47
CA ARG A 169 -12.29 8.46 2.46
C ARG A 169 -11.73 9.76 3.00
N ASN A 170 -12.41 10.38 3.97
CA ASN A 170 -11.90 11.56 4.66
C ASN A 170 -10.64 11.24 5.49
N GLN A 171 -10.66 10.12 6.23
CA GLN A 171 -9.47 9.63 6.93
C GLN A 171 -8.32 9.26 5.98
N LEU A 172 -8.66 8.57 4.88
CA LEU A 172 -7.68 8.25 3.85
C LEU A 172 -7.05 9.51 3.26
N ARG A 173 -7.84 10.58 3.05
CA ARG A 173 -7.30 11.87 2.59
C ARG A 173 -6.28 12.44 3.57
N GLU A 174 -6.57 12.48 4.87
CA GLU A 174 -5.60 12.94 5.89
C GLU A 174 -4.27 12.17 5.79
N LEU A 175 -4.35 10.84 5.73
CA LEU A 175 -3.17 9.97 5.65
C LEU A 175 -2.35 10.17 4.37
N LEU A 176 -3.02 10.47 3.25
CA LEU A 176 -2.37 10.61 1.94
C LEU A 176 -2.02 12.06 1.58
N THR A 177 -2.34 13.06 2.41
CA THR A 177 -1.93 14.46 2.16
C THR A 177 -0.89 14.94 3.14
N ASP A 178 -1.01 14.55 4.41
CA ASP A 178 -0.29 15.27 5.46
C ASP A 178 1.07 14.61 5.74
N TYR A 179 1.25 13.32 5.46
CA TYR A 179 2.40 12.51 5.93
C TYR A 179 3.51 12.28 4.90
N GLY A 180 3.51 13.05 3.80
CA GLY A 180 4.53 12.94 2.75
C GLY A 180 4.21 11.89 1.69
N GLU A 181 5.24 11.29 1.09
CA GLU A 181 5.07 10.25 0.08
C GLU A 181 4.68 8.93 0.74
N VAL A 182 3.58 8.34 0.28
CA VAL A 182 3.11 7.01 0.68
C VAL A 182 3.41 6.02 -0.46
N PHE A 183 4.13 4.93 -0.19
CA PHE A 183 4.48 3.96 -1.25
C PHE A 183 3.45 2.84 -1.42
N GLU A 184 2.73 2.52 -0.35
CA GLU A 184 1.72 1.46 -0.33
C GLU A 184 0.57 1.83 0.61
N VAL A 185 -0.65 1.61 0.13
CA VAL A 185 -1.88 1.70 0.91
C VAL A 185 -2.49 0.31 1.00
N TRP A 186 -2.68 -0.17 2.23
CA TRP A 186 -3.11 -1.54 2.51
C TRP A 186 -4.56 -1.55 3.00
N PHE A 187 -5.45 -2.21 2.23
CA PHE A 187 -6.87 -2.36 2.55
C PHE A 187 -7.23 -3.82 2.84
N ASP A 188 -7.64 -4.09 4.08
CA ASP A 188 -8.01 -5.43 4.55
C ASP A 188 -9.32 -5.96 4.00
N GLY A 189 -9.31 -7.25 3.67
CA GLY A 189 -10.48 -8.04 3.36
C GLY A 189 -11.17 -8.64 4.58
N ALA A 190 -10.48 -8.75 5.72
CA ALA A 190 -11.00 -9.36 6.94
C ALA A 190 -12.23 -8.63 7.46
N ASN A 191 -13.23 -9.41 7.88
CA ASN A 191 -14.49 -8.88 8.40
C ASN A 191 -15.21 -9.93 9.27
N GLY A 192 -15.10 -9.79 10.58
CA GLY A 192 -15.78 -10.66 11.56
C GLY A 192 -17.26 -10.31 11.76
N GLY A 193 -17.69 -9.11 11.38
CA GLY A 193 -19.06 -8.61 11.35
C GLY A 193 -19.59 -8.11 12.68
N ASP A 194 -19.24 -8.69 13.82
CA ASP A 194 -19.65 -8.20 15.14
C ASP A 194 -18.77 -7.04 15.63
N GLY A 195 -19.34 -6.10 16.38
CA GLY A 195 -18.56 -4.98 16.91
C GLY A 195 -19.37 -4.04 17.80
N TYR A 196 -18.66 -3.15 18.49
CA TYR A 196 -19.23 -2.13 19.37
C TYR A 196 -20.16 -1.17 18.60
N TYR A 197 -19.72 -0.70 17.43
CA TYR A 197 -20.46 0.17 16.51
C TYR A 197 -21.19 1.33 17.20
N GLY A 198 -20.46 2.11 18.00
CA GLY A 198 -21.00 3.24 18.75
C GLY A 198 -21.92 2.85 19.92
N GLY A 199 -21.83 1.60 20.40
CA GLY A 199 -22.64 1.08 21.51
C GLY A 199 -23.83 0.23 21.08
N ALA A 200 -24.01 -0.02 19.78
CA ALA A 200 -25.04 -0.91 19.28
C ALA A 200 -24.76 -2.39 19.64
N ASN A 201 -23.49 -2.79 19.73
CA ASN A 201 -23.06 -4.16 20.09
C ASN A 201 -23.78 -5.23 19.27
N GLU A 202 -23.69 -5.12 17.95
CA GLU A 202 -24.46 -5.94 17.01
C GLU A 202 -23.57 -6.58 15.94
N GLU A 203 -24.15 -7.45 15.12
CA GLU A 203 -23.52 -8.00 13.94
C GLU A 203 -23.96 -7.23 12.70
N ARG A 204 -22.99 -6.80 11.88
CA ARG A 204 -23.22 -6.14 10.59
C ARG A 204 -22.54 -6.91 9.48
N ARG A 205 -23.30 -7.24 8.45
CA ARG A 205 -22.81 -7.88 7.22
C ARG A 205 -22.99 -6.93 6.05
N VAL A 206 -21.90 -6.63 5.36
CA VAL A 206 -21.90 -5.79 4.16
C VAL A 206 -21.60 -6.63 2.94
N TYR A 207 -22.25 -6.32 1.82
CA TYR A 207 -21.86 -6.91 0.55
C TYR A 207 -20.59 -6.23 0.03
N LYS A 208 -19.42 -6.78 0.40
CA LYS A 208 -18.10 -6.16 0.20
C LYS A 208 -17.78 -5.79 -1.25
N LYS A 209 -18.38 -6.50 -2.22
CA LYS A 209 -18.23 -6.20 -3.65
C LYS A 209 -18.68 -4.79 -4.01
N THR A 210 -19.72 -4.27 -3.35
CA THR A 210 -20.30 -2.96 -3.70
C THR A 210 -20.24 -1.94 -2.56
N TYR A 211 -20.30 -2.38 -1.30
CA TYR A 211 -20.41 -1.49 -0.14
C TYR A 211 -19.28 -0.46 -0.05
N TYR A 212 -18.03 -0.89 -0.25
CA TYR A 212 -16.87 -0.01 -0.09
C TYR A 212 -16.66 0.96 -1.26
N ASP A 213 -17.37 0.76 -2.37
CA ASP A 213 -17.24 1.57 -3.59
C ASP A 213 -15.75 1.80 -3.95
N TRP A 214 -15.01 0.68 -4.04
CA TRP A 214 -13.58 0.67 -4.29
C TRP A 214 -13.14 1.51 -5.50
N PRO A 215 -13.86 1.56 -6.63
CA PRO A 215 -13.46 2.40 -7.76
C PRO A 215 -13.19 3.86 -7.39
N LYS A 216 -14.07 4.51 -6.62
CA LYS A 216 -13.86 5.91 -6.19
C LYS A 216 -12.78 6.05 -5.11
N THR A 217 -12.63 5.05 -4.25
CA THR A 217 -11.55 5.03 -3.26
C THR A 217 -10.18 4.90 -3.93
N ILE A 218 -10.09 4.06 -4.97
CA ILE A 218 -8.87 3.92 -5.78
C ILE A 218 -8.58 5.22 -6.53
N GLU A 219 -9.58 5.85 -7.15
CA GLU A 219 -9.42 7.16 -7.81
C GLU A 219 -8.87 8.21 -6.84
N LEU A 220 -9.37 8.22 -5.60
CA LEU A 220 -8.85 9.09 -4.54
C LEU A 220 -7.36 8.83 -4.27
N VAL A 221 -6.95 7.57 -4.06
CA VAL A 221 -5.53 7.23 -3.86
C VAL A 221 -4.70 7.70 -5.05
N ARG A 222 -5.13 7.41 -6.28
CA ARG A 222 -4.40 7.82 -7.50
C ARG A 222 -4.27 9.33 -7.64
N SER A 223 -5.27 10.09 -7.20
CA SER A 223 -5.25 11.55 -7.25
C SER A 223 -4.26 12.17 -6.26
N LEU A 224 -4.08 11.54 -5.09
CA LEU A 224 -3.25 12.08 -4.00
C LEU A 224 -1.83 11.54 -4.00
N GLN A 225 -1.68 10.25 -4.32
CA GLN A 225 -0.44 9.50 -4.26
C GLN A 225 -0.37 8.57 -5.48
N PRO A 226 -0.17 9.11 -6.70
CA PRO A 226 -0.20 8.35 -7.95
C PRO A 226 0.87 7.25 -8.02
N GLN A 227 1.96 7.37 -7.26
CA GLN A 227 3.02 6.38 -7.15
C GLN A 227 2.73 5.26 -6.14
N ALA A 228 1.71 5.40 -5.30
CA ALA A 228 1.38 4.40 -4.29
C ALA A 228 0.79 3.15 -4.94
N THR A 229 1.29 1.99 -4.53
CA THR A 229 0.59 0.72 -4.75
C THR A 229 -0.59 0.57 -3.81
N ILE A 230 -1.64 -0.10 -4.27
CA ILE A 230 -2.81 -0.43 -3.46
C ILE A 230 -2.86 -1.94 -3.32
N PHE A 231 -2.66 -2.39 -2.08
CA PHE A 231 -2.91 -3.77 -1.68
C PHE A 231 -4.38 -3.94 -1.29
N SER A 232 -4.97 -5.04 -1.75
CA SER A 232 -6.05 -5.71 -1.04
C SER A 232 -5.96 -7.21 -1.32
N ASP A 233 -6.90 -8.04 -0.82
CA ASP A 233 -6.92 -9.46 -1.15
C ASP A 233 -6.75 -9.70 -2.66
N ALA A 234 -7.46 -8.91 -3.47
CA ALA A 234 -7.57 -9.10 -4.92
C ALA A 234 -6.93 -8.00 -5.78
N GLY A 235 -6.13 -7.09 -5.20
CA GLY A 235 -5.58 -5.94 -5.93
C GLY A 235 -6.20 -4.58 -5.55
N PRO A 236 -6.05 -3.53 -6.37
CA PRO A 236 -5.84 -3.56 -7.81
C PRO A 236 -4.38 -3.64 -8.27
N ASP A 237 -3.40 -3.35 -7.41
CA ASP A 237 -1.97 -3.36 -7.79
C ASP A 237 -1.19 -4.54 -7.22
N ILE A 238 -1.51 -4.94 -5.97
CA ILE A 238 -0.89 -6.05 -5.25
C ILE A 238 -2.00 -6.94 -4.68
N ARG A 239 -1.88 -8.26 -4.88
CA ARG A 239 -2.80 -9.24 -4.26
C ARG A 239 -2.23 -9.95 -3.04
N TRP A 240 -3.12 -10.44 -2.19
CA TRP A 240 -2.76 -11.32 -1.08
C TRP A 240 -2.32 -12.70 -1.57
N VAL A 241 -1.33 -13.29 -0.89
CA VAL A 241 -0.80 -14.62 -1.20
C VAL A 241 -1.69 -15.78 -0.71
N GLY A 242 -2.84 -15.47 -0.11
CA GLY A 242 -3.84 -16.46 0.32
C GLY A 242 -3.54 -17.15 1.65
N ASN A 243 -2.49 -16.75 2.37
CA ASN A 243 -2.21 -17.22 3.72
C ASN A 243 -1.37 -16.20 4.51
N GLU A 244 -1.35 -16.35 5.83
CA GLU A 244 -0.53 -15.56 6.76
C GLU A 244 0.64 -16.40 7.35
N LYS A 245 0.94 -17.54 6.74
CA LYS A 245 2.00 -18.46 7.18
C LYS A 245 3.36 -18.13 6.55
N GLY A 246 3.42 -17.13 5.66
CA GLY A 246 4.65 -16.60 5.09
C GLY A 246 5.22 -17.41 3.91
N TYR A 247 4.38 -18.07 3.12
CA TYR A 247 4.82 -18.74 1.88
C TYR A 247 3.94 -18.43 0.67
N ALA A 248 4.55 -18.39 -0.51
CA ALA A 248 3.86 -18.36 -1.79
C ALA A 248 3.65 -19.78 -2.35
N ASN A 249 2.76 -19.91 -3.33
CA ASN A 249 2.60 -21.17 -4.06
C ASN A 249 3.85 -21.44 -4.91
N GLU A 250 4.22 -22.71 -5.09
CA GLU A 250 5.36 -23.10 -5.94
C GLU A 250 5.22 -22.54 -7.36
N THR A 251 4.01 -22.59 -7.91
CA THR A 251 3.63 -21.83 -9.11
C THR A 251 2.86 -20.59 -8.69
N THR A 252 3.40 -19.41 -8.99
CA THR A 252 2.76 -18.12 -8.72
C THR A 252 2.80 -17.26 -9.98
N TRP A 253 1.64 -17.06 -10.59
CA TRP A 253 1.44 -16.16 -11.72
C TRP A 253 1.11 -14.76 -11.20
N SER A 254 1.85 -13.72 -11.60
CA SER A 254 1.41 -12.33 -11.34
C SER A 254 0.10 -11.95 -12.05
N PRO A 255 -0.22 -12.49 -13.24
CA PRO A 255 -1.50 -12.19 -13.87
C PRO A 255 -2.73 -12.74 -13.13
N ILE A 256 -3.85 -12.01 -13.19
CA ILE A 256 -5.18 -12.45 -12.74
C ILE A 256 -6.29 -11.89 -13.65
N TYR A 257 -7.44 -12.54 -13.71
CA TYR A 257 -8.65 -12.00 -14.32
C TYR A 257 -9.33 -11.05 -13.33
N ARG A 258 -9.05 -9.74 -13.47
CA ARG A 258 -9.55 -8.69 -12.57
C ARG A 258 -11.06 -8.74 -12.31
N ASP A 259 -11.87 -9.06 -13.31
CA ASP A 259 -13.34 -9.10 -13.17
C ASP A 259 -13.87 -10.36 -12.46
N SER A 260 -13.02 -11.37 -12.25
CA SER A 260 -13.39 -12.62 -11.58
C SER A 260 -13.22 -12.56 -10.06
N VAL A 261 -12.54 -11.53 -9.54
CA VAL A 261 -12.22 -11.35 -8.12
C VAL A 261 -12.58 -9.95 -7.64
N TYR A 262 -12.71 -9.77 -6.33
CA TYR A 262 -12.94 -8.46 -5.72
C TYR A 262 -12.37 -8.42 -4.30
N THR A 263 -12.06 -7.23 -3.80
CA THR A 263 -11.53 -7.02 -2.45
C THR A 263 -12.46 -7.59 -1.37
N GLY A 264 -11.89 -8.36 -0.44
CA GLY A 264 -12.63 -9.06 0.60
C GLY A 264 -13.52 -10.22 0.12
N MET A 265 -13.30 -10.73 -1.10
CA MET A 265 -14.02 -11.89 -1.64
C MET A 265 -13.85 -13.12 -0.73
N PRO A 266 -14.95 -13.82 -0.37
CA PRO A 266 -14.87 -15.10 0.33
C PRO A 266 -14.05 -16.13 -0.47
N ASP A 267 -13.26 -16.94 0.22
CA ASP A 267 -12.43 -18.00 -0.36
C ASP A 267 -11.41 -17.52 -1.42
N PHE A 268 -10.92 -16.29 -1.30
CA PHE A 268 -9.93 -15.73 -2.23
C PHE A 268 -8.67 -16.60 -2.38
N GLN A 269 -8.33 -17.41 -1.39
CA GLN A 269 -7.19 -18.34 -1.40
C GLN A 269 -7.17 -19.23 -2.64
N ARG A 270 -8.33 -19.54 -3.23
CA ARG A 270 -8.46 -20.30 -4.49
C ARG A 270 -7.84 -19.61 -5.70
N PHE A 271 -7.63 -18.29 -5.64
CA PHE A 271 -7.06 -17.45 -6.69
C PHE A 271 -5.65 -16.92 -6.35
N ALA A 272 -5.13 -17.25 -5.17
CA ALA A 272 -3.88 -16.67 -4.66
C ALA A 272 -2.65 -17.01 -5.51
N ALA A 273 -2.63 -18.20 -6.13
CA ALA A 273 -1.59 -18.60 -7.07
C ALA A 273 -1.57 -17.75 -8.37
N GLY A 274 -2.56 -16.88 -8.57
CA GLY A 274 -2.78 -16.17 -9.82
C GLY A 274 -3.37 -17.06 -10.90
N GLN A 275 -3.52 -16.52 -12.10
CA GLN A 275 -4.10 -17.18 -13.25
C GLN A 275 -3.19 -16.95 -14.45
N GLU A 276 -2.60 -18.02 -14.99
CA GLU A 276 -1.62 -17.99 -16.08
C GLU A 276 -2.03 -17.07 -17.24
N ASN A 277 -3.30 -17.16 -17.66
CA ASN A 277 -3.85 -16.39 -18.78
C ASN A 277 -4.60 -15.13 -18.32
N GLY A 278 -4.32 -14.64 -17.11
CA GLY A 278 -4.92 -13.44 -16.53
C GLY A 278 -4.67 -12.20 -17.38
N THR A 279 -5.61 -11.26 -17.34
CA THR A 279 -5.59 -10.06 -18.19
C THR A 279 -4.89 -8.86 -17.56
N HIS A 280 -4.57 -8.93 -16.26
CA HIS A 280 -3.98 -7.83 -15.50
C HIS A 280 -2.87 -8.36 -14.60
N TRP A 281 -1.74 -7.65 -14.53
CA TRP A 281 -0.68 -7.91 -13.57
C TRP A 281 -1.10 -7.34 -12.20
N VAL A 282 -1.13 -8.17 -11.16
CA VAL A 282 -1.57 -7.83 -9.80
C VAL A 282 -0.80 -8.63 -8.76
#